data_AF-A0A534LBF8-F1
#
_entry.id   AF-A0A534LBF8-F1
#
_cell.length_a   1.000
_cell.length_b   1.000
_cell.length_c   1.000
_cell.angle_alpha   90.00
_cell.angle_beta   90.00
_cell.angle_gamma   90.00
#
_symmetry.space_group_name_H-M   'P 1'
#
loop_
_entity.id
_entity.type
_entity.pdbx_description
1 polymer ?
#
loop_
_entity_poly.entity_id
_entity_poly.type
_entity_poly.pdbx_seq_one_letter_code
_entity_poly.pdbx_strand_id
1 'polypeptide(L)'
;MPRPIKSGLEFEASFPVKGRVLETVLCSDCEAEGYIRMRVARDPQKGWGYDPKLAATFVDIYGLDPRDSYAKVRAGEWAEGRVVCFGFLKRVRGRRTSMVGPVLESGSRLVGAVRVNARVEIDFGFFRSELAFASEEERHKILKAARLRNGSFVATDVGVDIELKRWGLKETILRHG
;
A
#
# COMPACT_ATOMS: atom_id res chain seq x y z
N MET A 1 -12.46 -9.52 3.53
CA MET A 1 -13.18 -8.83 2.43
C MET A 1 -13.17 -7.34 2.75
N PRO A 2 -12.85 -6.45 1.80
CA PRO A 2 -12.92 -5.01 2.05
C PRO A 2 -14.36 -4.65 2.46
N ARG A 3 -14.52 -3.78 3.47
CA ARG A 3 -15.86 -3.31 3.87
C ARG A 3 -16.50 -2.57 2.70
N PRO A 4 -17.80 -2.77 2.42
CA PRO A 4 -18.49 -2.00 1.39
C PRO A 4 -18.42 -0.51 1.73
N ILE A 5 -17.85 0.28 0.83
CA ILE A 5 -17.75 1.73 0.98
C ILE A 5 -19.17 2.29 0.82
N LYS A 6 -19.69 2.89 1.89
CA LYS A 6 -21.08 3.38 1.97
C LYS A 6 -21.35 4.64 1.14
N SER A 7 -20.34 5.24 0.51
CA SER A 7 -20.44 6.24 -0.56
C SER A 7 -19.09 6.95 -0.73
N GLY A 8 -18.41 6.79 -1.86
CA GLY A 8 -17.23 7.62 -2.13
C GLY A 8 -16.26 7.08 -3.16
N LEU A 9 -15.24 7.89 -3.43
CA LEU A 9 -14.03 7.52 -4.17
C LEU A 9 -12.90 7.18 -3.19
N GLU A 10 -13.25 6.60 -2.05
CA GLU A 10 -12.27 6.09 -1.11
C GLU A 10 -11.78 4.73 -1.56
N PHE A 11 -10.61 4.32 -1.09
CA PHE A 11 -10.13 2.97 -1.30
C PHE A 11 -9.39 2.48 -0.07
N GLU A 12 -9.41 1.17 0.09
CA GLU A 12 -8.53 0.42 0.98
C GLU A 12 -7.92 -0.69 0.13
N ALA A 13 -6.60 -0.78 0.11
CA ALA A 13 -5.86 -1.85 -0.52
C ALA A 13 -4.95 -2.48 0.50
N SER A 14 -4.93 -3.81 0.54
CA SER A 14 -3.95 -4.52 1.35
C SER A 14 -3.22 -5.56 0.53
N PHE A 15 -1.92 -5.63 0.72
CA PHE A 15 -1.07 -6.57 0.01
C PHE A 15 -0.03 -7.18 0.96
N PRO A 16 0.26 -8.48 0.80
CA PRO A 16 1.26 -9.14 1.62
C PRO A 16 2.64 -8.61 1.27
N VAL A 17 3.48 -8.48 2.30
CA VAL A 17 4.89 -8.16 2.15
C VAL A 17 5.71 -9.11 3.00
N LYS A 18 6.93 -9.39 2.55
CA LYS A 18 8.03 -9.70 3.45
C LYS A 18 9.07 -8.60 3.28
N GLY A 19 10.14 -8.58 4.05
CA GLY A 19 11.17 -7.58 3.86
C GLY A 19 12.10 -7.50 5.04
N ARG A 20 13.11 -6.65 4.89
CA ARG A 20 14.05 -6.35 5.95
C ARG A 20 13.57 -5.14 6.73
N VAL A 21 13.44 -5.26 8.04
CA VAL A 21 13.16 -4.14 8.93
C VAL A 21 14.40 -3.26 8.96
N LEU A 22 14.24 -1.99 8.60
CA LEU A 22 15.30 -0.99 8.61
C LEU A 22 15.31 -0.22 9.92
N GLU A 23 14.12 0.06 10.46
CA GLU A 23 13.93 0.96 11.59
C GLU A 23 12.60 0.66 12.27
N THR A 24 12.56 0.81 13.59
CA THR A 24 11.36 0.77 14.42
C THR A 24 11.45 1.91 15.42
N VAL A 25 10.45 2.77 15.44
CA VAL A 25 10.51 4.03 16.20
C VAL A 25 9.17 4.24 16.91
N LEU A 26 9.22 4.55 18.19
CA LEU A 26 8.06 5.09 18.90
C LEU A 26 7.78 6.51 18.37
N CYS A 27 6.53 6.80 18.04
CA CYS A 27 6.11 8.12 17.61
C CYS A 27 6.50 9.15 18.68
N SER A 28 7.34 10.12 18.31
CA SER A 28 7.81 11.15 19.23
C SER A 28 6.70 12.10 19.69
N ASP A 29 5.59 12.18 18.95
CA ASP A 29 4.54 13.14 19.21
C ASP A 29 3.48 12.59 20.15
N CYS A 30 3.08 11.32 19.99
CA CYS A 30 2.04 10.71 20.82
C CYS A 30 2.59 9.72 21.86
N GLU A 31 3.84 9.26 21.73
CA GLU A 31 4.50 8.26 22.59
C GLU A 31 3.71 6.96 22.82
N ALA A 32 2.68 6.72 22.02
CA ALA A 32 1.76 5.59 22.17
C ALA A 32 1.77 4.67 20.94
N GLU A 33 1.92 5.24 19.75
CA GLU A 33 1.98 4.50 18.49
C GLU A 33 3.43 4.36 18.04
N GLY A 34 3.74 3.30 17.30
CA GLY A 34 5.06 3.15 16.70
C GLY A 34 5.00 2.97 15.19
N TYR A 35 6.10 3.31 14.55
CA TYR A 35 6.31 3.17 13.12
C TYR A 35 7.30 2.05 12.83
N ILE A 36 7.09 1.41 11.69
CA ILE A 36 8.01 0.42 11.15
C ILE A 36 8.44 0.88 9.76
N ARG A 37 9.75 0.89 9.53
CA ARG A 37 10.33 1.01 8.19
C ARG A 37 10.80 -0.35 7.70
N MET A 38 10.33 -0.78 6.54
CA MET A 38 10.79 -2.01 5.91
C MET A 38 11.26 -1.76 4.49
N ARG A 39 12.31 -2.48 4.08
CA ARG A 39 12.69 -2.59 2.67
C ARG A 39 12.07 -3.83 2.06
N VAL A 40 11.28 -3.62 1.01
CA VAL A 40 10.54 -4.69 0.32
C VAL A 40 10.84 -4.67 -1.17
N ALA A 41 10.55 -5.79 -1.87
CA ALA A 41 10.65 -5.84 -3.31
C ALA A 41 9.65 -4.87 -3.96
N ARG A 42 10.05 -4.20 -5.04
CA ARG A 42 9.17 -3.29 -5.79
C ARG A 42 8.03 -4.01 -6.51
N ASP A 43 8.23 -5.28 -6.85
CA ASP A 43 7.20 -6.16 -7.41
C ASP A 43 7.05 -7.38 -6.48
N PRO A 44 6.10 -7.34 -5.53
CA PRO A 44 5.90 -8.44 -4.59
C PRO A 44 5.32 -9.70 -5.27
N GLN A 45 4.82 -9.60 -6.50
CA GLN A 45 4.23 -10.73 -7.25
C GLN A 45 5.28 -11.55 -8.01
N LYS A 46 6.42 -10.96 -8.39
CA LYS A 46 7.54 -11.68 -9.05
C LYS A 46 8.39 -12.53 -8.09
N GLY A 47 7.90 -12.78 -6.88
CA GLY A 47 8.65 -13.48 -5.82
C GLY A 47 9.76 -12.61 -5.22
N TRP A 48 10.56 -13.21 -4.33
CA TRP A 48 11.65 -12.53 -3.61
C TRP A 48 12.89 -12.30 -4.50
N GLY A 49 12.73 -11.51 -5.57
CA GLY A 49 13.81 -11.04 -6.47
C GLY A 49 14.48 -9.75 -5.98
N TYR A 50 14.59 -9.60 -4.66
CA TYR A 50 15.17 -8.41 -4.02
C TYR A 50 16.69 -8.39 -4.16
N ASP A 51 17.24 -7.34 -4.77
CA ASP A 51 18.67 -7.02 -4.74
C ASP A 51 18.90 -5.64 -4.09
N PRO A 52 19.48 -5.57 -2.87
CA PRO A 52 19.77 -4.30 -2.21
C PRO A 52 20.74 -3.40 -2.99
N LYS A 53 21.51 -3.96 -3.93
CA LYS A 53 22.47 -3.22 -4.75
C LYS A 53 21.81 -2.54 -5.95
N LEU A 54 20.58 -2.95 -6.30
CA LEU A 54 19.83 -2.41 -7.43
C LEU A 54 18.63 -1.61 -6.92
N ALA A 55 18.79 -0.29 -6.77
CA ALA A 55 17.77 0.62 -6.23
C ALA A 55 16.40 0.52 -6.93
N ALA A 56 16.38 0.16 -8.21
CA ALA A 56 15.14 -0.02 -8.97
C ALA A 56 14.32 -1.26 -8.55
N THR A 57 14.91 -2.21 -7.82
CA THR A 57 14.27 -3.49 -7.46
C THR A 57 13.56 -3.47 -6.11
N PHE A 58 13.72 -2.40 -5.33
CA PHE A 58 13.11 -2.26 -4.01
C PHE A 58 12.39 -0.92 -3.83
N VAL A 59 11.63 -0.88 -2.74
CA VAL A 59 11.01 0.30 -2.19
C VAL A 59 11.08 0.19 -0.67
N ASP A 60 11.32 1.31 0.00
CA ASP A 60 11.17 1.37 1.44
C ASP A 60 9.71 1.72 1.75
N ILE A 61 9.06 0.95 2.61
CA ILE A 61 7.73 1.25 3.14
C ILE A 61 7.90 1.74 4.57
N TYR A 62 7.16 2.78 4.93
CA TYR A 62 7.14 3.35 6.27
C TYR A 62 5.69 3.55 6.68
N GLY A 63 5.28 2.95 7.79
CA GLY A 63 3.88 3.00 8.19
C GLY A 63 3.69 2.79 9.68
N LEU A 64 2.51 3.19 10.15
CA LEU A 64 2.08 2.95 11.52
C LEU A 64 1.92 1.45 11.75
N ASP A 65 2.29 0.98 12.93
CA ASP A 65 2.05 -0.38 13.35
C ASP A 65 0.95 -0.42 14.42
N PRO A 66 -0.30 -0.74 14.03
CA PRO A 66 -1.44 -0.71 14.94
C PRO A 66 -1.45 -1.87 15.94
N ARG A 67 -0.41 -2.73 15.97
CA ARG A 67 -0.36 -3.93 16.82
C ARG A 67 0.84 -3.98 17.78
N ASP A 68 1.54 -2.86 17.95
CA ASP A 68 2.67 -2.72 18.87
C ASP A 68 3.81 -3.73 18.63
N SER A 69 3.93 -4.25 17.41
CA SER A 69 5.04 -5.08 16.95
C SER A 69 6.35 -4.29 16.95
N TYR A 70 6.31 -2.97 16.73
CA TYR A 70 7.47 -2.07 16.73
C TYR A 70 8.29 -2.17 18.03
N ALA A 71 7.65 -2.44 19.17
CA ALA A 71 8.29 -2.58 20.46
C ALA A 71 9.09 -3.90 20.61
N LYS A 72 8.85 -4.87 19.72
CA LYS A 72 9.42 -6.23 19.78
C LYS A 72 10.40 -6.50 18.65
N VAL A 73 10.11 -5.97 17.46
CA VAL A 73 10.92 -6.18 16.27
C VAL A 73 12.11 -5.22 16.24
N ARG A 74 13.26 -5.72 15.77
CA ARG A 74 14.52 -4.97 15.72
C ARG A 74 14.94 -4.67 14.29
N ALA A 75 15.61 -3.53 14.12
CA ALA A 75 16.30 -3.20 12.89
C ALA A 75 17.28 -4.33 12.50
N GLY A 76 17.27 -4.70 11.22
CA GLY A 76 18.08 -5.78 10.67
C GLY A 76 17.35 -7.13 10.57
N GLU A 77 16.30 -7.35 11.36
CA GLU A 77 15.45 -8.55 11.25
C GLU A 77 14.67 -8.58 9.94
N TRP A 78 14.21 -9.77 9.57
CA TRP A 78 13.26 -9.95 8.48
C TRP A 78 11.86 -10.08 9.06
N ALA A 79 10.86 -9.60 8.32
CA ALA A 79 9.47 -9.72 8.72
C ALA A 79 8.58 -10.09 7.53
N GLU A 80 7.50 -10.81 7.81
CA GLU A 80 6.35 -11.05 6.94
C GLU A 80 5.14 -10.37 7.56
N GLY A 81 4.34 -9.73 6.73
CA GLY A 81 3.17 -8.99 7.17
C GLY A 81 2.30 -8.54 6.01
N ARG A 82 1.51 -7.52 6.28
CA ARG A 82 0.58 -6.91 5.33
C ARG A 82 0.71 -5.40 5.42
N VAL A 83 0.81 -4.76 4.26
CA VAL A 83 0.67 -3.30 4.17
C VAL A 83 -0.78 -2.99 3.85
N VAL A 84 -1.34 -2.00 4.54
CA VAL A 84 -2.66 -1.45 4.26
C VAL A 84 -2.49 -0.01 3.81
N CYS A 85 -2.88 0.28 2.57
CA CYS A 85 -2.93 1.63 2.02
C CYS A 85 -4.38 2.06 1.87
N PHE A 86 -4.70 3.27 2.31
CA PHE A 86 -6.03 3.83 2.15
C PHE A 86 -5.95 5.32 1.80
N GLY A 87 -7.01 5.85 1.22
CA GLY A 87 -7.08 7.26 0.85
C GLY A 87 -8.30 7.60 0.01
N PHE A 88 -8.38 8.86 -0.40
CA PHE A 88 -9.44 9.39 -1.23
C PHE A 88 -8.93 9.74 -2.63
N LEU A 89 -9.66 9.36 -3.67
CA LEU A 89 -9.23 9.51 -5.05
C LEU A 89 -9.80 10.78 -5.68
N LYS A 90 -8.91 11.54 -6.30
CA LYS A 90 -9.26 12.70 -7.12
C LYS A 90 -8.83 12.45 -8.55
N ARG A 91 -9.75 12.63 -9.50
CA ARG A 91 -9.41 12.55 -10.93
C ARG A 91 -8.38 13.63 -11.30
N VAL A 92 -7.35 13.23 -12.03
CA VAL A 92 -6.28 14.12 -12.51
C VAL A 92 -6.06 13.97 -14.01
N ARG A 93 -5.40 14.97 -14.62
CA ARG A 93 -4.85 14.86 -15.98
C ARG A 93 -3.48 14.16 -15.87
N GLY A 94 -3.50 12.83 -15.73
CA GLY A 94 -2.30 11.99 -15.72
C GLY A 94 -2.10 11.25 -17.04
N ARG A 95 -0.89 10.74 -17.27
CA ARG A 95 -0.57 9.83 -18.40
C ARG A 95 0.25 8.61 -17.98
N ARG A 96 0.71 8.54 -16.74
CA ARG A 96 1.59 7.48 -16.22
C ARG A 96 1.23 7.16 -14.77
N THR A 97 1.40 5.90 -14.41
CA THR A 97 1.38 5.44 -13.03
C THR A 97 2.76 5.66 -12.43
N SER A 98 2.82 6.23 -11.24
CA SER A 98 4.08 6.42 -10.53
C SER A 98 3.84 6.78 -9.08
N MET A 99 4.70 6.26 -8.22
CA MET A 99 4.94 6.78 -6.88
C MET A 99 5.94 7.94 -6.99
N VAL A 100 5.68 9.03 -6.29
CA VAL A 100 6.61 10.16 -6.19
C VAL A 100 7.61 9.83 -5.07
N GLY A 101 8.86 9.53 -5.43
CA GLY A 101 9.94 9.25 -4.47
C GLY A 101 10.27 7.76 -4.28
N PRO A 102 11.27 7.46 -3.45
CA PRO A 102 11.75 6.09 -3.22
C PRO A 102 11.07 5.38 -2.04
N VAL A 103 10.23 6.08 -1.28
CA VAL A 103 9.56 5.59 -0.07
C VAL A 103 8.04 5.63 -0.28
N LEU A 104 7.33 4.64 0.27
CA LEU A 104 5.88 4.66 0.45
C LEU A 104 5.59 4.90 1.94
N GLU A 105 5.04 6.06 2.25
CA GLU A 105 4.70 6.49 3.61
C GLU A 105 3.41 7.30 3.66
N SER A 106 2.87 7.54 4.85
CA SER A 106 1.71 8.42 5.01
C SER A 106 1.98 9.81 4.41
N GLY A 107 1.06 10.29 3.58
CA GLY A 107 1.22 11.52 2.78
C GLY A 107 1.89 11.31 1.42
N SER A 108 2.38 10.11 1.11
CA SER A 108 2.95 9.80 -0.21
C SER A 108 1.89 9.97 -1.30
N ARG A 109 2.24 10.75 -2.33
CA ARG A 109 1.36 10.95 -3.48
C ARG A 109 1.48 9.81 -4.48
N LEU A 110 0.37 9.15 -4.77
CA LEU A 110 0.27 8.11 -5.78
C LEU A 110 -0.64 8.53 -6.94
N VAL A 111 -0.22 8.20 -8.16
CA VAL A 111 -1.06 8.31 -9.36
C VAL A 111 -1.37 6.92 -9.89
N GLY A 112 -2.66 6.61 -9.97
CA GLY A 112 -3.18 5.33 -10.42
C GLY A 112 -3.94 5.43 -11.75
N ALA A 113 -3.89 4.35 -12.53
CA ALA A 113 -4.66 4.18 -13.76
C ALA A 113 -5.94 3.38 -13.48
N VAL A 114 -7.08 3.92 -13.91
CA VAL A 114 -8.40 3.33 -13.65
C VAL A 114 -8.81 2.39 -14.79
N ARG A 115 -9.24 1.18 -14.40
CA ARG A 115 -9.92 0.21 -15.27
C ARG A 115 -11.32 -0.04 -14.73
N VAL A 116 -12.32 0.24 -15.54
CA VAL A 116 -13.75 0.05 -15.30
C VAL A 116 -14.21 -1.14 -16.14
N ASN A 117 -14.33 -2.32 -15.51
CA ASN A 117 -14.80 -3.57 -16.10
C ASN A 117 -16.03 -4.08 -15.32
N ALA A 118 -16.16 -5.38 -15.04
CA ALA A 118 -17.14 -5.87 -14.06
C ALA A 118 -16.87 -5.29 -12.65
N ARG A 119 -15.61 -4.97 -12.35
CA ARG A 119 -15.17 -4.23 -11.16
C ARG A 119 -14.41 -2.97 -11.57
N VAL A 120 -14.27 -2.03 -10.63
CA VAL A 120 -13.42 -0.84 -10.84
C VAL A 120 -12.09 -1.07 -10.14
N GLU A 121 -11.05 -1.26 -10.93
CA GLU A 121 -9.68 -1.47 -10.48
C GLU A 121 -8.85 -0.20 -10.68
N ILE A 122 -7.90 0.02 -9.78
CA ILE A 122 -6.93 1.09 -9.85
C ILE A 122 -5.54 0.49 -9.71
N ASP A 123 -4.72 0.70 -10.73
CA ASP A 123 -3.32 0.27 -10.73
C ASP A 123 -2.43 1.47 -10.39
N PHE A 124 -1.83 1.46 -9.18
CA PHE A 124 -0.89 2.49 -8.73
C PHE A 124 0.56 2.18 -9.12
N GLY A 125 0.79 1.12 -9.91
CA GLY A 125 2.11 0.63 -10.31
C GLY A 125 2.80 -0.22 -9.25
N PHE A 126 2.64 0.11 -7.95
CA PHE A 126 3.19 -0.68 -6.84
C PHE A 126 2.20 -1.73 -6.31
N PHE A 127 0.93 -1.35 -6.18
CA PHE A 127 -0.15 -2.24 -5.81
C PHE A 127 -1.41 -1.90 -6.63
N ARG A 128 -2.39 -2.79 -6.55
CA ARG A 128 -3.72 -2.58 -7.12
C ARG A 128 -4.76 -2.48 -6.02
N SER A 129 -5.78 -1.67 -6.26
CA SER A 129 -6.97 -1.57 -5.42
C SER A 129 -8.21 -1.84 -6.25
N GLU A 130 -9.21 -2.46 -5.62
CA GLU A 130 -10.56 -2.59 -6.17
C GLU A 130 -11.50 -1.68 -5.38
N LEU A 131 -12.30 -0.88 -6.08
CA LEU A 131 -13.34 -0.09 -5.44
C LEU A 131 -14.57 -0.96 -5.18
N ALA A 132 -15.06 -0.91 -3.95
CA ALA A 132 -16.33 -1.50 -3.57
C ALA A 132 -17.43 -0.43 -3.62
N PHE A 133 -18.60 -0.80 -4.16
CA PHE A 133 -19.80 0.05 -4.22
C PHE A 133 -20.96 -0.69 -3.58
N ALA A 134 -21.95 0.01 -3.00
CA ALA A 134 -23.08 -0.67 -2.37
C ALA A 134 -24.04 -1.30 -3.39
N SER A 135 -24.16 -0.71 -4.58
CA SER A 135 -24.93 -1.27 -5.71
C SER A 135 -24.36 -0.84 -7.07
N GLU A 136 -24.83 -1.48 -8.14
CA GLU A 136 -24.49 -1.09 -9.52
C GLU A 136 -25.02 0.31 -9.87
N GLU A 137 -26.20 0.69 -9.39
CA GLU A 137 -26.75 2.05 -9.59
C GLU A 137 -25.87 3.10 -8.92
N GLU A 138 -25.42 2.83 -7.69
CA GLU A 138 -24.52 3.73 -6.98
C GLU A 138 -23.17 3.84 -7.67
N ARG A 139 -22.62 2.71 -8.12
CA ARG A 139 -21.40 2.67 -8.93
C ARG A 139 -21.52 3.56 -10.16
N HIS A 140 -22.59 3.44 -10.94
CA HIS A 140 -22.80 4.27 -12.13
C HIS A 140 -22.90 5.76 -11.78
N LYS A 141 -23.64 6.10 -10.72
CA LYS A 141 -23.79 7.47 -10.22
C LYS A 141 -22.43 8.07 -9.81
N ILE A 142 -21.65 7.37 -9.01
CA ILE A 142 -20.34 7.82 -8.51
C ILE A 142 -19.36 7.99 -9.67
N LEU A 143 -19.23 7.00 -10.55
CA LEU A 143 -18.31 7.08 -11.69
C LEU A 143 -18.66 8.24 -12.64
N LYS A 144 -19.94 8.44 -12.92
CA LYS A 144 -20.43 9.57 -13.74
C LYS A 144 -20.11 10.91 -13.09
N ALA A 145 -20.41 11.08 -11.80
CA ALA A 145 -20.13 12.31 -11.06
C ALA A 145 -18.63 12.61 -11.01
N ALA A 146 -17.81 11.59 -10.78
CA ALA A 146 -16.35 11.67 -10.73
C ALA A 146 -15.69 11.82 -12.11
N ARG A 147 -16.46 11.65 -13.20
CA ARG A 147 -15.97 11.60 -14.59
C ARG A 147 -14.87 10.56 -14.78
N LEU A 148 -15.00 9.42 -14.10
CA LEU A 148 -14.11 8.28 -14.20
C LEU A 148 -14.63 7.30 -15.26
N ARG A 149 -13.71 6.89 -16.12
CA ARG A 149 -13.92 5.91 -17.20
C ARG A 149 -12.64 5.11 -17.41
N ASN A 150 -12.71 4.05 -18.20
CA ASN A 150 -11.51 3.32 -18.63
C ASN A 150 -10.41 4.26 -19.13
N GLY A 151 -9.18 4.07 -18.61
CA GLY A 151 -8.01 4.89 -18.94
C GLY A 151 -7.95 6.24 -18.23
N SER A 152 -8.86 6.54 -17.30
CA SER A 152 -8.74 7.72 -16.45
C SER A 152 -7.58 7.57 -15.48
N PHE A 153 -7.06 8.70 -15.00
CA PHE A 153 -6.06 8.73 -13.94
C PHE A 153 -6.64 9.38 -12.68
N VAL A 154 -6.27 8.83 -11.54
CA VAL A 154 -6.62 9.34 -10.21
C VAL A 154 -5.36 9.55 -9.41
N ALA A 155 -5.39 10.53 -8.51
CA ALA A 155 -4.34 10.76 -7.54
C ALA A 155 -4.91 10.77 -6.12
N THR A 156 -4.07 10.40 -5.17
CA THR A 156 -4.37 10.36 -3.75
C THR A 156 -3.09 10.53 -2.96
N ASP A 157 -3.20 11.12 -1.78
CA ASP A 157 -2.13 11.10 -0.78
C ASP A 157 -2.56 10.02 0.22
N VAL A 158 -1.73 8.98 0.39
CA VAL A 158 -2.14 7.75 1.09
C VAL A 158 -1.87 7.79 2.59
N GLY A 159 -2.69 7.09 3.36
CA GLY A 159 -2.32 6.56 4.68
C GLY A 159 -1.69 5.16 4.53
N VAL A 160 -0.73 4.83 5.39
CA VAL A 160 0.01 3.56 5.34
C VAL A 160 0.11 2.93 6.74
N ASP A 161 -0.49 1.74 6.88
CA ASP A 161 -0.32 0.89 8.05
C ASP A 161 0.46 -0.38 7.68
N ILE A 162 1.25 -0.90 8.63
CA ILE A 162 2.02 -2.13 8.50
C ILE A 162 1.63 -3.07 9.64
N GLU A 163 1.02 -4.19 9.28
CA GLU A 163 0.69 -5.26 10.23
C GLU A 163 1.66 -6.42 10.09
N LEU A 164 2.53 -6.64 11.08
CA LEU A 164 3.43 -7.78 11.06
C LEU A 164 2.72 -9.07 11.51
N LYS A 165 3.01 -10.16 10.79
CA LYS A 165 2.54 -11.52 11.11
C LYS A 165 3.60 -12.34 11.82
N ARG A 166 4.85 -12.24 11.39
CA ARG A 166 6.02 -12.89 12.01
C ARG A 166 7.31 -12.17 11.62
N TRP A 167 8.33 -12.26 12.47
CA TRP A 167 9.66 -11.69 12.24
C TRP A 167 10.77 -12.58 12.81
N GLY A 168 12.01 -12.34 12.37
CA GLY A 168 13.20 -13.06 12.83
C GLY A 168 14.29 -13.17 11.76
N LEU A 169 14.99 -14.31 11.74
CA LEU A 169 16.07 -14.57 10.78
C LEU A 169 15.58 -14.62 9.34
N LYS A 170 16.45 -14.21 8.41
CA LYS A 170 16.17 -14.17 6.97
C LYS A 170 15.65 -15.51 6.46
N GLU A 171 16.35 -16.58 6.81
CA GLU A 171 16.06 -17.93 6.34
C GLU A 171 14.69 -18.40 6.83
N THR A 172 14.32 -18.05 8.06
CA THR A 172 13.03 -18.41 8.66
C THR A 172 11.86 -17.70 7.98
N ILE A 173 12.04 -16.43 7.60
CA ILE A 173 10.98 -15.60 7.01
C ILE A 173 10.85 -15.83 5.51
N LEU A 174 11.97 -15.98 4.81
CA LEU A 174 11.98 -16.14 3.35
C LEU A 174 11.72 -17.58 2.89
N ARG A 175 11.92 -18.60 3.74
CA ARG A 175 11.53 -19.98 3.38
C ARG A 175 10.02 -20.07 3.12
N HIS A 176 9.68 -20.84 2.09
CA HIS A 176 8.33 -21.02 1.57
C HIS A 176 7.33 -21.40 2.68
N GLY A 177 6.27 -20.60 2.77
CA GLY A 177 4.91 -21.12 2.83
C GLY A 177 4.33 -21.02 1.44
#